data_AF-A0A832AMM4-F1
#
_entry.id   AF-A0A832AMM4-F1
#
_cell.length_a   1.000
_cell.length_b   1.000
_cell.length_c   1.000
_cell.angle_alpha   90.00
_cell.angle_beta   90.00
_cell.angle_gamma   90.00
#
_symmetry.space_group_name_H-M   'P 1'
#
loop_
_entity.id
_entity.type
_entity.pdbx_description
1 polymer ?
#
loop_
_entity_poly.entity_id
_entity_poly.type
_entity_poly.pdbx_seq_one_letter_code
_entity_poly.pdbx_strand_id
1 'polypeptide(L)'
;MSVTNYTARHLTTLVRLWIMAIRPRTLTIALVPVMTGSALAYYDSGHFRFAVFLATLLAALLIQAGTNLLNDAADFHRGGDGPDRIGPPRVTASGWIPAPRIAQAAFGCFALAGLAGLYLVWAGGWGIMALGILSLLAAYSYSNGPWPISYTSFGEVFVVAFFGLAAVGGTYYLHSGTL
;
A
#
# COMPACT_ATOMS: atom_id res chain seq x y z
N MET A 1 -17.94 34.95 -10.39
CA MET A 1 -17.21 33.69 -10.67
C MET A 1 -18.24 32.67 -11.14
N SER A 2 -18.10 32.06 -12.32
CA SER A 2 -19.12 31.14 -12.85
C SER A 2 -19.18 29.84 -12.04
N VAL A 3 -20.37 29.22 -11.94
CA VAL A 3 -20.60 27.93 -11.23
C VAL A 3 -19.62 26.85 -11.74
N THR A 4 -19.35 26.83 -13.04
CA THR A 4 -18.39 25.93 -13.68
C THR A 4 -16.97 26.06 -13.09
N ASN A 5 -16.51 27.29 -12.84
CA ASN A 5 -15.18 27.55 -12.28
C ASN A 5 -15.08 27.18 -10.79
N TYR A 6 -16.20 27.24 -10.05
CA TYR A 6 -16.26 26.79 -8.66
C TYR A 6 -16.17 25.27 -8.55
N THR A 7 -16.97 24.54 -9.33
CA THR A 7 -16.99 23.07 -9.33
C THR A 7 -15.66 22.47 -9.76
N ALA A 8 -15.04 23.00 -10.82
CA ALA A 8 -13.73 22.54 -11.27
C ALA A 8 -12.64 22.75 -10.21
N ARG A 9 -12.65 23.90 -9.52
CA ARG A 9 -11.69 24.19 -8.44
C ARG A 9 -11.90 23.28 -7.24
N HIS A 10 -13.14 23.00 -6.86
CA HIS A 10 -13.47 22.09 -5.77
C HIS A 10 -13.03 20.65 -6.07
N LEU A 11 -13.29 20.13 -7.27
CA LEU A 11 -12.84 18.79 -7.70
C LEU A 11 -11.32 18.68 -7.69
N THR A 12 -10.62 19.70 -8.19
CA THR A 12 -9.14 19.75 -8.18
C THR A 12 -8.60 19.69 -6.75
N THR A 13 -9.23 20.38 -5.80
CA THR A 13 -8.86 20.32 -4.38
C THR A 13 -9.07 18.92 -3.81
N LEU A 14 -10.24 18.30 -4.05
CA LEU A 14 -10.51 16.93 -3.57
C LEU A 14 -9.50 15.91 -4.10
N VAL A 15 -9.20 15.94 -5.39
CA VAL A 15 -8.21 15.04 -5.99
C VAL A 15 -6.84 15.21 -5.33
N ARG A 16 -6.41 16.45 -5.10
CA ARG A 16 -5.14 16.74 -4.42
C ARG A 16 -5.11 16.19 -2.99
N LEU A 17 -6.21 16.28 -2.25
CA LEU A 17 -6.30 15.73 -0.90
C LEU A 17 -6.15 14.19 -0.90
N TRP A 18 -6.81 13.50 -1.83
CA TRP A 18 -6.68 12.05 -1.96
C TRP A 18 -5.27 11.63 -2.41
N ILE A 19 -4.67 12.35 -3.35
CA ILE A 19 -3.26 12.15 -3.74
C ILE A 19 -2.34 12.35 -2.54
N MET A 20 -2.57 13.38 -1.72
CA MET A 20 -1.80 13.59 -0.50
C MET A 20 -1.95 12.42 0.48
N ALA A 21 -3.18 11.95 0.69
CA ALA A 21 -3.51 10.88 1.64
C ALA A 21 -2.88 9.53 1.27
N ILE A 22 -2.80 9.18 -0.02
CA ILE A 22 -2.15 7.93 -0.48
C ILE A 22 -0.62 7.97 -0.45
N ARG A 23 -0.02 9.15 -0.20
CA ARG A 23 1.43 9.38 -0.09
C ARG A 23 2.26 8.77 -1.24
N PRO A 24 2.21 9.32 -2.48
CA PRO A 24 2.84 8.75 -3.66
C PRO A 24 4.33 8.45 -3.50
N ARG A 25 5.03 9.27 -2.70
CA ARG A 25 6.45 9.06 -2.40
C ARG A 25 6.73 7.76 -1.65
N THR A 26 5.81 7.23 -0.86
CA THR A 26 5.99 5.94 -0.18
C THR A 26 5.56 4.76 -1.04
N LEU A 27 4.82 4.99 -2.13
CA LEU A 27 4.46 3.93 -3.08
C LEU A 27 5.69 3.36 -3.81
N THR A 28 6.79 4.11 -3.88
CA THR A 28 8.05 3.62 -4.43
C THR A 28 8.62 2.44 -3.62
N ILE A 29 8.31 2.37 -2.32
CA ILE A 29 8.71 1.25 -1.43
C ILE A 29 8.05 -0.06 -1.90
N ALA A 30 6.84 0.01 -2.48
CA ALA A 30 6.18 -1.15 -3.07
C ALA A 30 6.60 -1.39 -4.53
N LEU A 31 6.78 -0.33 -5.31
CA LEU A 31 7.17 -0.42 -6.73
C LEU A 31 8.54 -1.07 -6.91
N VAL A 32 9.56 -0.60 -6.18
CA VAL A 32 10.95 -1.02 -6.39
C VAL A 32 11.14 -2.53 -6.20
N PRO A 33 10.67 -3.17 -5.12
CA PRO A 33 10.76 -4.61 -4.95
C PRO A 33 10.14 -5.44 -6.06
N VAL A 34 8.96 -5.04 -6.54
CA VAL A 34 8.27 -5.74 -7.64
C VAL A 34 9.09 -5.63 -8.93
N MET A 35 9.57 -4.43 -9.25
CA MET A 35 10.46 -4.22 -10.41
C MET A 35 11.73 -5.08 -10.29
N THR A 36 12.35 -5.11 -9.11
CA THR A 36 13.57 -5.89 -8.85
C THR A 36 13.32 -7.39 -9.01
N GLY A 37 12.28 -7.94 -8.38
CA GLY A 37 11.96 -9.36 -8.48
C GLY A 37 11.61 -9.79 -9.90
N SER A 38 10.84 -8.98 -10.62
CA SER A 38 10.52 -9.22 -12.03
C SER A 38 11.75 -9.14 -12.94
N ALA A 39 12.66 -8.19 -12.69
CA ALA A 39 13.90 -8.06 -13.46
C ALA A 39 14.85 -9.25 -13.23
N LEU A 40 15.00 -9.69 -11.97
CA LEU A 40 15.79 -10.88 -11.63
C LEU A 40 15.24 -12.14 -12.31
N ALA A 41 13.93 -12.37 -12.23
CA ALA A 41 13.32 -13.54 -12.86
C ALA A 41 13.43 -13.50 -14.39
N TYR A 42 13.34 -12.31 -14.99
CA TYR A 42 13.57 -12.15 -16.42
C TYR A 42 15.02 -12.42 -16.82
N TYR A 43 15.98 -11.97 -16.01
CA TYR A 43 17.40 -12.23 -16.23
C TYR A 43 17.71 -13.74 -16.22
N ASP A 44 17.14 -14.50 -15.28
CA ASP A 44 17.41 -15.93 -15.15
C ASP A 44 16.68 -16.79 -16.19
N SER A 45 15.41 -16.49 -16.46
CA SER A 45 14.55 -17.34 -17.28
C SER A 45 14.38 -16.87 -18.73
N GLY A 46 14.69 -15.61 -19.03
CA GLY A 46 14.38 -14.96 -20.31
C GLY A 46 12.90 -14.69 -20.54
N HIS A 47 12.00 -15.02 -19.60
CA HIS A 47 10.56 -14.95 -19.77
C HIS A 47 9.91 -13.92 -18.84
N PHE A 48 9.19 -12.96 -19.42
CA PHE A 48 8.47 -11.94 -18.65
C PHE A 48 6.96 -12.20 -18.65
N ARG A 49 6.42 -12.60 -17.49
CA ARG A 49 4.98 -12.81 -17.28
C ARG A 49 4.26 -11.49 -17.01
N PHE A 50 3.88 -10.78 -18.07
CA PHE A 50 3.30 -9.42 -17.97
C PHE A 50 2.05 -9.33 -17.07
N ALA A 51 1.14 -10.30 -17.16
CA ALA A 51 -0.07 -10.32 -16.33
C ALA A 51 0.24 -10.51 -14.83
N VAL A 52 1.25 -11.33 -14.51
CA VAL A 52 1.74 -11.50 -13.14
C VAL A 52 2.35 -10.20 -12.64
N PHE A 53 3.23 -9.57 -13.42
CA PHE A 53 3.83 -8.29 -13.06
C PHE A 53 2.78 -7.23 -12.73
N LEU A 54 1.77 -7.05 -13.61
CA LEU A 54 0.75 -6.04 -13.41
C LEU A 54 -0.11 -6.32 -12.17
N ALA A 55 -0.50 -7.58 -11.95
CA ALA A 55 -1.28 -7.98 -10.79
C ALA A 55 -0.48 -7.82 -9.48
N THR A 56 0.80 -8.21 -9.47
CA THR A 56 1.69 -8.04 -8.32
C THR A 56 1.91 -6.58 -8.01
N LEU A 57 2.19 -5.75 -9.02
CA LEU A 57 2.37 -4.31 -8.85
C LEU A 57 1.09 -3.66 -8.32
N LEU A 58 -0.06 -3.99 -8.91
CA LEU A 58 -1.36 -3.47 -8.47
C LEU A 58 -1.63 -3.85 -7.01
N ALA A 59 -1.45 -5.11 -6.64
CA ALA A 59 -1.65 -5.59 -5.28
C ALA A 59 -0.72 -4.86 -4.29
N ALA A 60 0.58 -4.77 -4.60
CA ALA A 60 1.57 -4.11 -3.73
C ALA A 60 1.28 -2.61 -3.55
N LEU A 61 0.93 -1.90 -4.63
CA LEU A 61 0.58 -0.49 -4.58
C LEU A 61 -0.71 -0.24 -3.79
N LEU A 62 -1.73 -1.10 -3.96
CA LEU A 62 -2.99 -1.00 -3.22
C LEU A 62 -2.79 -1.30 -1.72
N ILE A 63 -1.98 -2.29 -1.36
CA ILE A 63 -1.64 -2.58 0.04
C ILE A 63 -0.90 -1.39 0.66
N GLN A 64 0.07 -0.80 -0.05
CA GLN A 64 0.80 0.37 0.46
C GLN A 64 -0.11 1.60 0.57
N ALA A 65 -0.93 1.88 -0.44
CA ALA A 65 -1.89 2.98 -0.40
C ALA A 65 -2.91 2.79 0.72
N GLY A 66 -3.46 1.59 0.88
CA GLY A 66 -4.37 1.25 1.97
C GLY A 66 -3.74 1.43 3.35
N THR A 67 -2.48 1.00 3.52
CA THR A 67 -1.71 1.22 4.76
C THR A 67 -1.54 2.71 5.05
N ASN A 68 -1.19 3.53 4.06
CA ASN A 68 -1.04 4.98 4.22
C ASN A 68 -2.36 5.65 4.65
N LEU A 69 -3.47 5.28 4.01
CA LEU A 69 -4.81 5.80 4.32
C LEU A 69 -5.24 5.38 5.72
N LEU A 70 -5.10 4.09 6.05
CA LEU A 70 -5.49 3.57 7.35
C LEU A 70 -4.62 4.16 8.47
N ASN A 71 -3.34 4.42 8.21
CA ASN A 71 -2.46 5.14 9.12
C ASN A 71 -2.93 6.58 9.37
N ASP A 72 -3.35 7.30 8.33
CA ASP A 72 -3.91 8.64 8.45
C ASP A 72 -5.17 8.63 9.36
N ALA A 73 -6.11 7.72 9.09
CA ALA A 73 -7.32 7.58 9.89
C ALA A 73 -7.10 7.11 11.34
N ALA A 74 -6.13 6.22 11.57
CA ALA A 74 -5.88 5.67 12.90
C ALA A 74 -5.20 6.69 13.82
N ASP A 75 -4.28 7.50 13.30
CA ASP A 75 -3.55 8.48 14.10
C ASP A 75 -4.39 9.70 14.48
N PHE A 76 -5.41 10.04 13.67
CA PHE A 76 -6.44 11.01 14.06
C PHE A 76 -7.07 10.66 15.42
N HIS A 77 -7.39 9.38 15.64
CA HIS A 77 -7.99 8.94 16.90
C HIS A 77 -6.99 8.87 18.06
N ARG A 78 -5.69 8.69 17.77
CA ARG A 78 -4.64 8.58 18.79
C ARG A 78 -4.04 9.92 19.22
N GLY A 79 -4.32 11.00 18.49
CA GLY A 79 -3.76 12.32 18.81
C GLY A 79 -2.28 12.48 18.45
N GLY A 80 -1.73 11.61 17.59
CA GLY A 80 -0.33 11.67 17.14
C GLY A 80 -0.02 12.84 16.19
N ASP A 81 -1.03 13.63 15.82
CA ASP A 81 -0.95 14.73 14.86
C ASP A 81 -0.99 16.10 15.55
N GLY A 82 -0.09 16.32 16.51
CA GLY A 82 0.11 17.61 17.16
C GLY A 82 0.85 18.64 16.28
N PRO A 83 0.97 19.90 16.75
CA PRO A 83 1.61 20.99 16.02
C PRO A 83 3.10 20.73 15.69
N ASP A 84 3.76 19.86 16.45
CA ASP A 84 5.18 19.53 16.29
C ASP A 84 5.45 18.40 15.27
N ARG A 85 4.43 17.95 14.55
CA ARG A 85 4.59 16.84 13.60
C ARG A 85 5.49 17.23 12.43
N ILE A 86 6.53 16.42 12.24
CA ILE A 86 7.45 16.52 11.11
C ILE A 86 6.93 15.61 9.99
N GLY A 87 6.36 16.20 8.94
CA GLY A 87 5.87 15.50 7.75
C GLY A 87 4.74 16.24 7.04
N PRO A 88 4.26 15.76 5.88
CA PRO A 88 3.12 16.35 5.20
C PRO A 88 1.88 16.34 6.10
N PRO A 89 1.01 17.36 6.03
CA PRO A 89 -0.24 17.37 6.79
C PRO A 89 -1.07 16.13 6.45
N ARG A 90 -1.74 15.58 7.47
CA ARG A 90 -2.70 14.48 7.29
C ARG A 90 -4.08 15.04 7.05
N VAL A 91 -4.80 14.44 6.11
CA VAL A 91 -6.09 14.98 5.67
C VAL A 91 -7.16 14.85 6.76
N THR A 92 -7.03 13.85 7.65
CA THR A 92 -7.95 13.66 8.78
C THR A 92 -7.65 14.63 9.92
N ALA A 93 -6.38 14.74 10.33
CA ALA A 93 -5.95 15.69 11.36
C ALA A 93 -6.23 17.15 11.00
N SER A 94 -6.13 17.51 9.72
CA SER A 94 -6.49 18.84 9.22
C SER A 94 -8.01 19.06 9.06
N GLY A 95 -8.84 18.05 9.33
CA GLY A 95 -10.30 18.12 9.17
C GLY A 95 -10.78 18.21 7.72
N TRP A 96 -9.91 17.98 6.74
CA TRP A 96 -10.24 18.11 5.31
C TRP A 96 -11.05 16.91 4.78
N ILE A 97 -10.78 15.70 5.28
CA ILE A 97 -11.56 14.50 4.98
C ILE A 97 -11.85 13.75 6.29
N PRO A 98 -13.10 13.34 6.57
CA PRO A 98 -13.43 12.58 7.77
C PRO A 98 -12.69 11.25 7.85
N ALA A 99 -12.17 10.91 9.04
CA ALA A 99 -11.45 9.66 9.28
C ALA A 99 -12.22 8.38 8.86
N PRO A 100 -13.54 8.25 9.08
CA PRO A 100 -14.30 7.09 8.60
C PRO A 100 -14.25 6.92 7.07
N ARG A 101 -14.26 8.02 6.32
CA ARG A 101 -14.20 7.99 4.84
C ARG A 101 -12.82 7.56 4.35
N ILE A 102 -11.75 7.98 5.01
CA ILE A 102 -10.39 7.53 4.72
C ILE A 102 -10.22 6.05 5.06
N ALA A 103 -10.75 5.59 6.19
CA ALA A 103 -10.71 4.18 6.58
C ALA A 103 -11.48 3.29 5.58
N GLN A 104 -12.68 3.71 5.13
CA GLN A 104 -13.43 3.01 4.09
C GLN A 104 -12.63 2.87 2.79
N ALA A 105 -11.96 3.95 2.35
CA ALA A 105 -11.10 3.90 1.17
C ALA A 105 -9.92 2.94 1.36
N ALA A 106 -9.31 2.90 2.55
CA ALA A 106 -8.25 1.96 2.87
C ALA A 106 -8.70 0.49 2.74
N PHE A 107 -9.85 0.14 3.32
CA PHE A 107 -10.42 -1.20 3.18
C PHE A 107 -10.82 -1.52 1.72
N GLY A 108 -11.26 -0.52 0.96
CA GLY A 108 -11.45 -0.64 -0.49
C GLY A 108 -10.16 -1.01 -1.22
N CYS A 109 -9.04 -0.36 -0.89
CA CYS A 109 -7.73 -0.74 -1.43
C CYS A 109 -7.35 -2.18 -1.07
N PHE A 110 -7.54 -2.59 0.19
CA PHE A 110 -7.24 -3.97 0.62
C PHE A 110 -8.13 -5.02 -0.07
N ALA A 111 -9.41 -4.72 -0.27
CA ALA A 111 -10.32 -5.60 -1.00
C ALA A 111 -9.88 -5.76 -2.47
N LEU A 112 -9.55 -4.65 -3.14
CA LEU A 112 -9.04 -4.69 -4.52
C LEU A 112 -7.69 -5.41 -4.62
N ALA A 113 -6.81 -5.22 -3.63
CA ALA A 113 -5.56 -5.96 -3.55
C ALA A 113 -5.81 -7.46 -3.36
N GLY A 114 -6.81 -7.84 -2.55
CA GLY A 114 -7.25 -9.21 -2.38
C GLY A 114 -7.71 -9.84 -3.70
N LEU A 115 -8.46 -9.11 -4.53
CA LEU A 115 -8.88 -9.58 -5.86
C LEU A 115 -7.68 -9.84 -6.79
N ALA A 116 -6.72 -8.91 -6.84
CA ALA A 116 -5.46 -9.14 -7.57
C ALA A 116 -4.70 -10.33 -6.97
N GLY A 117 -4.69 -10.45 -5.65
CA GLY A 117 -4.11 -11.57 -4.90
C GLY A 117 -4.71 -12.93 -5.28
N LEU A 118 -6.02 -13.03 -5.52
CA LEU A 118 -6.65 -14.29 -5.96
C LEU A 118 -6.07 -14.80 -7.28
N TYR A 119 -5.82 -13.89 -8.23
CA TYR A 119 -5.12 -14.24 -9.47
C TYR A 119 -3.68 -14.70 -9.21
N LEU A 120 -2.95 -14.01 -8.33
CA LEU A 120 -1.58 -14.39 -7.97
C LEU A 120 -1.51 -15.74 -7.25
N VAL A 121 -2.50 -16.06 -6.41
CA VAL A 121 -2.64 -17.37 -5.77
C VAL A 121 -2.89 -18.46 -6.80
N TRP A 122 -3.72 -18.20 -7.80
CA TRP A 122 -3.89 -19.14 -8.91
C TRP A 122 -2.57 -19.35 -9.67
N ALA A 123 -1.75 -18.30 -9.83
CA ALA A 123 -0.48 -18.35 -10.54
C ALA A 123 0.70 -18.97 -9.74
N GLY A 124 0.69 -18.88 -8.41
CA GLY A 124 1.81 -19.28 -7.54
C GLY A 124 1.44 -20.16 -6.34
N GLY A 125 0.18 -20.58 -6.21
CA GLY A 125 -0.28 -21.52 -5.20
C GLY A 125 -0.34 -20.99 -3.77
N TRP A 126 -0.39 -21.92 -2.81
CA TRP A 126 -0.69 -21.65 -1.41
C TRP A 126 0.36 -20.81 -0.68
N GLY A 127 1.64 -20.87 -1.10
CA GLY A 127 2.68 -20.01 -0.53
C GLY A 127 2.39 -18.53 -0.75
N ILE A 128 1.90 -18.18 -1.94
CA ILE A 128 1.48 -16.81 -2.27
C ILE A 128 0.22 -16.41 -1.50
N MET A 129 -0.70 -17.34 -1.24
CA MET A 129 -1.87 -17.07 -0.38
C MET A 129 -1.41 -16.68 1.02
N ALA A 130 -0.51 -17.47 1.62
CA ALA A 130 0.02 -17.17 2.95
C ALA A 130 0.73 -15.82 2.99
N LEU A 131 1.59 -15.53 2.01
CA LEU A 131 2.29 -14.24 1.89
C LEU A 131 1.32 -13.07 1.75
N GLY A 132 0.29 -13.21 0.92
CA GLY A 132 -0.75 -12.19 0.73
C GLY A 132 -1.54 -11.90 2.00
N ILE A 133 -1.97 -12.95 2.71
CA ILE A 133 -2.66 -12.81 4.00
C ILE A 133 -1.76 -12.12 5.03
N LEU A 134 -0.52 -12.57 5.18
CA LEU A 134 0.45 -11.96 6.10
C LEU A 134 0.71 -10.48 5.75
N SER A 135 0.75 -10.14 4.46
CA SER A 135 0.95 -8.76 4.01
C SER A 135 -0.24 -7.87 4.37
N LEU A 136 -1.48 -8.35 4.22
CA LEU A 136 -2.69 -7.62 4.62
C LEU A 136 -2.78 -7.48 6.14
N LEU A 137 -2.44 -8.52 6.89
CA LEU A 137 -2.38 -8.47 8.35
C LEU A 137 -1.32 -7.48 8.84
N ALA A 138 -0.13 -7.47 8.23
CA ALA A 138 0.91 -6.50 8.52
C ALA A 138 0.48 -5.07 8.18
N ALA A 139 -0.14 -4.85 7.00
CA ALA A 139 -0.68 -3.56 6.58
C ALA A 139 -1.71 -3.00 7.58
N TYR A 140 -2.63 -3.85 8.06
CA TYR A 140 -3.60 -3.46 9.07
C TYR A 140 -2.93 -3.17 10.43
N SER A 141 -2.08 -4.09 10.90
CA SER A 141 -1.41 -4.03 12.21
C SER A 141 -0.35 -2.93 12.28
N TYR A 142 0.08 -2.40 11.13
CA TYR A 142 1.01 -1.28 11.08
C TYR A 142 0.49 -0.08 11.86
N SER A 143 -0.81 0.18 11.77
CA SER A 143 -1.46 1.33 12.41
C SER A 143 -2.63 0.95 13.32
N ASN A 144 -3.05 -0.32 13.40
CA ASN A 144 -4.18 -0.74 14.22
C ASN A 144 -3.80 -1.85 15.19
N GLY A 145 -4.69 -2.12 16.14
CA GLY A 145 -4.46 -3.06 17.22
C GLY A 145 -3.87 -2.40 18.48
N PRO A 146 -3.67 -3.20 19.54
CA PRO A 146 -3.20 -2.73 20.84
C PRO A 146 -1.73 -2.27 20.81
N TRP A 147 -0.92 -2.81 19.89
CA TRP A 147 0.50 -2.51 19.75
C TRP A 147 0.84 -2.25 18.27
N PRO A 148 0.52 -1.06 17.72
CA PRO A 148 0.73 -0.79 16.30
C PRO A 148 2.22 -0.79 15.95
N ILE A 149 2.60 -1.46 14.86
CA ILE A 149 4.02 -1.63 14.48
C ILE A 149 4.72 -0.27 14.30
N SER A 150 4.02 0.73 13.75
CA SER A 150 4.53 2.09 13.56
C SER A 150 4.97 2.81 14.83
N TYR A 151 4.54 2.35 16.00
CA TYR A 151 4.92 2.89 17.31
C TYR A 151 5.95 2.01 18.04
N THR A 152 6.55 1.05 17.33
CA THR A 152 7.59 0.15 17.85
C THR A 152 8.91 0.34 17.10
N SER A 153 10.01 -0.13 17.66
CA SER A 153 11.32 -0.16 16.99
C SER A 153 11.45 -1.23 15.91
N PHE A 154 10.43 -2.08 15.71
CA PHE A 154 10.47 -3.19 14.76
C PHE A 154 10.15 -2.77 13.30
N GLY A 155 9.85 -1.50 13.05
CA GLY A 155 9.47 -1.02 11.71
C GLY A 155 10.46 -1.39 10.61
N GLU A 156 11.77 -1.24 10.85
CA GLU A 156 12.81 -1.58 9.87
C GLU A 156 12.86 -3.08 9.55
N VAL A 157 12.67 -3.93 10.56
CA VAL A 157 12.63 -5.38 10.39
C VAL A 157 11.45 -5.77 9.50
N PHE A 158 10.28 -5.16 9.71
CA PHE A 158 9.11 -5.37 8.85
C PHE A 158 9.35 -4.88 7.43
N VAL A 159 10.03 -3.75 7.25
CA VAL A 159 10.36 -3.23 5.91
C VAL A 159 11.25 -4.22 5.16
N VAL A 160 12.31 -4.71 5.78
CA VAL A 160 13.21 -5.70 5.17
C VAL A 160 12.48 -7.02 4.91
N ALA A 161 11.65 -7.50 5.84
CA ALA A 161 10.93 -8.75 5.68
C ALA A 161 9.89 -8.70 4.55
N PHE A 162 9.05 -7.67 4.51
CA PHE A 162 7.94 -7.59 3.57
C PHE A 162 8.34 -6.95 2.23
N PHE A 163 9.06 -5.84 2.23
CA PHE A 163 9.48 -5.18 0.98
C PHE A 163 10.80 -5.72 0.44
N GLY A 164 11.71 -6.17 1.29
CA GLY A 164 12.94 -6.84 0.85
C GLY A 164 12.67 -8.28 0.43
N LEU A 165 12.55 -9.18 1.40
CA LEU A 165 12.53 -10.62 1.15
C LEU A 165 11.22 -11.08 0.49
N ALA A 166 10.07 -10.75 1.07
CA ALA A 166 8.79 -11.27 0.61
C ALA A 166 8.37 -10.68 -0.74
N ALA A 167 8.45 -9.36 -0.93
CA ALA A 167 8.06 -8.74 -2.19
C ALA A 167 9.02 -9.08 -3.34
N VAL A 168 10.34 -9.02 -3.14
CA VAL A 168 11.30 -9.39 -4.20
C VAL A 168 11.22 -10.88 -4.50
N GLY A 169 11.36 -11.73 -3.48
CA GLY A 169 11.37 -13.19 -3.63
C GLY A 169 10.03 -13.74 -4.10
N GLY A 170 8.92 -13.22 -3.56
CA GLY A 170 7.57 -13.60 -3.99
C GLY A 170 7.28 -13.19 -5.43
N THR A 171 7.73 -11.99 -5.85
CA THR A 171 7.62 -11.57 -7.25
C THR A 171 8.48 -12.45 -8.16
N TYR A 172 9.73 -12.72 -7.77
CA TYR A 172 10.61 -13.62 -8.51
C TYR A 172 9.95 -14.99 -8.71
N TYR A 173 9.49 -15.61 -7.61
CA TYR A 173 8.82 -16.90 -7.62
C TYR A 173 7.55 -16.90 -8.50
N LEU A 174 6.75 -15.85 -8.43
CA LEU A 174 5.57 -15.69 -9.29
C LEU A 174 5.95 -15.61 -10.78
N HIS A 175 7.15 -15.17 -11.13
CA HIS A 175 7.64 -15.14 -12.50
C HIS A 175 8.27 -16.49 -12.92
N SER A 176 9.17 -17.06 -12.12
CA SER A 176 10.02 -18.20 -12.47
C SER A 176 9.43 -19.56 -12.07
N GLY A 177 8.55 -19.61 -11.06
CA GLY A 177 8.09 -20.84 -10.42
C GLY A 177 9.10 -21.46 -9.45
N THR A 178 10.24 -20.79 -9.21
CA THR A 178 11.32 -21.25 -8.33
C THR A 178 11.75 -20.14 -7.36
N LEU A 179 12.37 -20.50 -6.24
CA LEU A 179 12.97 -19.56 -5.29
C LEU A 179 14.47 -19.44 -5.53
#